data_AF-A0A520LMB2-F1
#
_entry.id   AF-A0A520LMB2-F1
#
_cell.length_a   1.000
_cell.length_b   1.000
_cell.length_c   1.000
_cell.angle_alpha   90.00
_cell.angle_beta   90.00
_cell.angle_gamma   90.00
#
_symmetry.space_group_name_H-M   'P 1'
#
loop_
_entity.id
_entity.type
_entity.pdbx_description
1 polymer ?
#
loop_
_entity_poly.entity_id
_entity_poly.type
_entity_poly.pdbx_seq_one_letter_code
_entity_poly.pdbx_strand_id
1 'polypeptide(L)'
;ALKKSMEDANKNNFVTLEVLDTKDADARGSEGIFKNGELVGRATSGGFGFRINKSLALGLVQSEYSKIGEKLEIEILGNKYVANVVSEAPFDPSNKLLMS
;
A
#
# COMPACT_ATOMS: atom_id res chain seq x y z
N ALA A 1 14.25 19.11 12.73
CA ALA A 1 14.01 18.31 11.51
C ALA A 1 12.62 17.67 11.53
N LEU A 2 12.32 16.76 12.47
CA LEU A 2 11.00 16.10 12.60
C LEU A 2 9.81 17.08 12.76
N LYS A 3 9.87 18.04 13.69
CA LYS A 3 8.82 19.08 13.86
C LYS A 3 8.50 19.82 12.56
N LYS A 4 9.54 20.23 11.83
CA LYS A 4 9.41 20.96 10.56
C LYS A 4 8.74 20.10 9.48
N SER A 5 9.02 18.80 9.43
CA SER A 5 8.37 17.86 8.50
C SER A 5 6.92 17.50 8.88
N MET A 6 6.50 17.81 10.11
CA MET A 6 5.11 17.66 10.53
C MET A 6 4.33 18.98 10.31
N GLU A 7 5.03 20.12 10.41
CA GLU A 7 4.51 21.46 10.12
C GLU A 7 4.36 21.70 8.61
N ASP A 8 5.36 21.29 7.82
CA ASP A 8 5.23 21.13 6.37
C ASP A 8 4.38 19.87 6.13
N ALA A 9 3.15 20.01 5.65
CA ALA A 9 2.30 18.85 5.34
C ALA A 9 3.11 17.83 4.54
N ASN A 10 3.31 16.62 5.11
CA ASN A 10 4.09 15.57 4.46
C ASN A 10 3.53 15.35 3.05
N LYS A 11 4.39 15.48 2.04
CA LYS A 11 3.97 15.34 0.63
C LYS A 11 3.56 13.91 0.31
N ASN A 12 4.17 12.94 1.00
CA ASN A 12 3.89 11.52 0.83
C ASN A 12 3.61 10.87 2.19
N ASN A 13 2.72 9.87 2.17
CA ASN A 13 2.38 9.04 3.31
C ASN A 13 2.66 7.56 3.00
N PHE A 14 2.99 6.81 4.05
CA PHE A 14 3.15 5.37 3.97
C PHE A 14 1.79 4.68 3.99
N VAL A 15 1.61 3.69 3.11
CA VAL A 15 0.35 2.96 2.97
C VAL A 15 0.59 1.46 2.84
N THR A 16 -0.40 0.70 3.29
CA THR A 16 -0.54 -0.73 2.95
C THR A 16 -1.60 -0.85 1.86
N LEU A 17 -1.29 -1.61 0.83
CA LEU A 17 -2.15 -1.87 -0.32
C LEU A 17 -2.53 -3.35 -0.35
N GLU A 18 -3.82 -3.63 -0.49
CA GLU A 18 -4.33 -4.93 -0.92
C GLU A 18 -4.44 -4.94 -2.44
N VAL A 19 -3.71 -5.83 -3.11
CA VAL A 19 -3.75 -5.98 -4.57
C VAL A 19 -4.79 -7.05 -4.93
N LEU A 20 -5.71 -6.69 -5.82
CA LEU A 20 -6.81 -7.55 -6.24
C LEU A 20 -6.47 -8.36 -7.48
N ASP A 21 -7.09 -9.54 -7.60
CA ASP A 21 -7.06 -10.40 -8.78
C ASP A 21 -5.65 -10.79 -9.27
N THR A 22 -4.68 -10.80 -8.37
CA THR A 22 -3.33 -11.33 -8.62
C THR A 22 -3.40 -12.84 -8.82
N LYS A 23 -3.03 -13.33 -10.01
CA LYS A 23 -3.01 -14.78 -10.32
C LYS A 23 -1.66 -15.41 -10.02
N ASP A 24 -0.62 -14.92 -10.70
CA ASP A 24 0.73 -15.53 -10.68
C ASP A 24 1.84 -14.50 -10.35
N ALA A 25 1.47 -13.32 -9.87
CA ALA A 25 2.41 -12.23 -9.59
C ALA A 25 2.00 -11.42 -8.37
N ASP A 26 2.90 -11.32 -7.41
CA ASP A 26 2.81 -10.43 -6.25
C ASP A 26 3.72 -9.22 -6.43
N ALA A 27 3.36 -8.11 -5.79
CA ALA A 27 4.28 -7.00 -5.63
C ALA A 27 5.53 -7.46 -4.86
N ARG A 28 6.72 -7.07 -5.31
CA ARG A 28 7.99 -7.33 -4.61
C ARG A 28 8.61 -6.05 -4.06
N GLY A 29 8.36 -4.91 -4.69
CA GLY A 29 8.93 -3.61 -4.39
C GLY A 29 9.46 -2.92 -5.66
N SER A 30 9.41 -1.59 -5.66
CA SER A 30 9.73 -0.68 -6.78
C SER A 30 8.67 -0.55 -7.87
N GLU A 31 7.51 -1.20 -7.74
CA GLU A 31 6.38 -1.04 -8.65
C GLU A 31 5.80 0.38 -8.57
N GLY A 32 5.36 0.92 -9.72
CA GLY A 32 4.67 2.20 -9.78
C GLY A 32 3.25 2.09 -9.23
N ILE A 33 2.82 3.10 -8.47
CA ILE A 33 1.45 3.23 -7.97
C ILE A 33 0.78 4.40 -8.69
N PHE A 34 -0.40 4.15 -9.24
CA PHE A 34 -1.11 5.09 -10.11
C PHE A 34 -2.51 5.43 -9.61
N LYS A 35 -2.96 6.63 -9.97
CA LYS A 35 -4.36 7.06 -9.87
C LYS A 35 -4.77 7.65 -11.21
N ASN A 36 -5.83 7.12 -11.82
CA ASN A 36 -6.36 7.63 -13.10
C ASN A 36 -5.27 7.74 -14.20
N GLY A 37 -4.32 6.80 -14.23
CA GLY A 37 -3.21 6.80 -15.17
C GLY A 37 -1.98 7.65 -14.78
N GLU A 38 -2.05 8.48 -13.74
CA GLU A 38 -0.93 9.28 -13.26
C GLU A 38 -0.13 8.56 -12.19
N LEU A 39 1.21 8.69 -12.22
CA LEU A 39 2.10 8.09 -11.22
C LEU A 39 2.04 8.92 -9.92
N VAL A 40 1.48 8.34 -8.87
CA VAL A 40 1.25 9.01 -7.57
C VAL A 40 2.09 8.45 -6.43
N GLY A 41 2.85 7.38 -6.68
CA GLY A 41 3.68 6.76 -5.66
C GLY A 41 4.47 5.56 -6.17
N ARG A 42 5.12 4.87 -5.23
CA ARG A 42 5.88 3.65 -5.51
C ARG A 42 5.79 2.66 -4.36
N ALA A 43 5.70 1.39 -4.70
CA ALA A 43 5.83 0.30 -3.74
C ALA A 43 7.27 0.21 -3.21
N THR A 44 7.42 -0.02 -1.92
CA THR A 44 8.70 -0.25 -1.24
C THR A 44 8.98 -1.73 -1.05
N SER A 45 7.93 -2.51 -0.82
CA SER A 45 7.99 -3.96 -0.65
C SER A 45 6.62 -4.58 -0.95
N GLY A 46 6.57 -5.89 -1.11
CA GLY A 46 5.31 -6.62 -1.20
C GLY A 46 5.49 -8.11 -0.97
N GLY A 47 4.37 -8.82 -0.90
CA GLY A 47 4.32 -10.27 -0.76
C GLY A 47 2.93 -10.78 -0.42
N PHE A 48 2.81 -12.11 -0.32
CA PHE A 48 1.52 -12.75 -0.05
C PHE A 48 1.25 -12.92 1.45
N GLY A 49 0.13 -12.36 1.92
CA GLY A 49 -0.34 -12.46 3.29
C GLY A 49 -1.12 -13.76 3.53
N PHE A 50 -0.43 -14.87 3.77
CA PHE A 50 -1.04 -16.20 3.95
C PHE A 50 -2.15 -16.27 5.02
N ARG A 51 -2.07 -15.45 6.08
CA ARG A 51 -3.08 -15.43 7.15
C ARG A 51 -4.42 -14.82 6.73
N ILE A 52 -4.39 -13.95 5.73
CA ILE A 52 -5.56 -13.21 5.22
C ILE A 52 -5.89 -13.56 3.77
N ASN A 53 -5.08 -14.43 3.15
CA ASN A 53 -5.20 -14.88 1.76
C ASN A 53 -5.27 -13.73 0.73
N LYS A 54 -4.37 -12.74 0.86
CA LYS A 54 -4.34 -11.53 0.04
C LYS A 54 -2.92 -11.21 -0.41
N SER A 55 -2.78 -10.67 -1.61
CA SER A 55 -1.53 -10.03 -2.06
C SER A 55 -1.43 -8.63 -1.45
N LEU A 56 -0.29 -8.32 -0.83
CA LEU A 56 -0.07 -7.05 -0.15
C LEU A 56 1.16 -6.33 -0.73
N ALA A 57 1.08 -5.01 -0.79
CA ALA A 57 2.21 -4.13 -1.06
C ALA A 57 2.28 -3.02 -0.01
N LEU A 58 3.50 -2.61 0.35
CA LEU A 58 3.75 -1.39 1.11
C LEU A 58 4.26 -0.33 0.16
N GLY A 59 3.90 0.92 0.37
CA GLY A 59 4.31 1.99 -0.53
C GLY A 59 4.27 3.38 0.07
N LEU A 60 4.88 4.32 -0.64
CA LEU A 60 4.75 5.75 -0.39
C LEU A 60 3.92 6.36 -1.51
N VAL A 61 2.83 7.01 -1.17
CA VAL A 61 1.93 7.70 -2.10
C VAL A 61 1.75 9.15 -1.69
N GLN A 62 1.39 10.02 -2.63
CA GLN A 62 1.04 11.40 -2.29
C GLN A 62 -0.11 11.42 -1.28
N SER A 63 -0.05 12.34 -0.32
CA SER A 63 -0.90 12.32 0.88
C SER A 63 -2.41 12.40 0.61
N GLU A 64 -2.81 13.00 -0.51
CA GLU A 64 -4.20 13.03 -0.96
C GLU A 64 -4.78 11.65 -1.33
N TYR A 65 -3.91 10.68 -1.67
CA TYR A 65 -4.28 9.32 -2.05
C TYR A 65 -4.03 8.28 -0.96
N SER A 66 -3.69 8.70 0.26
CA SER A 66 -3.29 7.78 1.34
C SER A 66 -4.43 7.34 2.26
N LYS A 67 -5.68 7.68 1.95
CA LYS A 67 -6.83 7.38 2.82
C LYS A 67 -7.21 5.91 2.70
N ILE A 68 -7.57 5.29 3.83
CA ILE A 68 -8.11 3.91 3.83
C ILE A 68 -9.36 3.86 2.94
N GLY A 69 -9.43 2.84 2.09
CA GLY A 69 -10.48 2.64 1.08
C GLY A 69 -10.20 3.34 -0.26
N GLU A 70 -9.13 4.14 -0.35
CA GLU A 70 -8.72 4.76 -1.62
C GLU A 70 -8.35 3.67 -2.63
N LYS A 71 -8.88 3.81 -3.85
CA LYS A 71 -8.62 2.89 -4.97
C LYS A 71 -7.50 3.42 -5.85
N LEU A 72 -6.47 2.62 -6.02
CA LEU A 72 -5.28 2.89 -6.81
C LEU A 72 -5.04 1.75 -7.79
N GLU A 73 -4.04 1.92 -8.64
CA GLU A 73 -3.51 0.88 -9.50
C GLU A 73 -2.05 0.63 -9.14
N ILE A 74 -1.59 -0.61 -9.21
CA ILE A 74 -0.17 -0.97 -9.08
C ILE A 74 0.25 -1.74 -10.33
N GLU A 75 1.41 -1.39 -10.89
CA GLU A 75 1.95 -2.06 -12.07
C GLU A 75 2.94 -3.16 -11.68
N ILE A 76 2.54 -4.42 -11.86
CA ILE A 76 3.35 -5.60 -11.56
C ILE A 76 3.66 -6.32 -12.88
N LEU A 77 4.94 -6.44 -13.21
CA LEU A 77 5.43 -7.08 -14.45
C LEU A 77 4.73 -6.56 -15.72
N GLY A 78 4.48 -5.26 -15.78
CA GLY A 78 3.83 -4.59 -16.93
C GLY A 78 2.30 -4.69 -16.98
N ASN A 79 1.67 -5.37 -16.01
CA ASN A 79 0.22 -5.43 -15.88
C ASN A 79 -0.25 -4.53 -14.74
N LYS A 80 -1.33 -3.77 -14.96
CA LYS A 80 -1.95 -2.95 -13.92
C LYS A 80 -3.00 -3.75 -13.16
N TYR A 81 -2.91 -3.71 -11.84
CA TYR A 81 -3.85 -4.34 -10.92
C TYR A 81 -4.52 -3.28 -10.06
N VAL A 82 -5.79 -3.48 -9.74
CA VAL A 82 -6.49 -2.64 -8.77
C VAL A 82 -5.92 -2.92 -7.39
N ALA A 83 -5.61 -1.85 -6.65
CA ALA A 83 -5.14 -1.92 -5.29
C ALA A 83 -5.97 -1.00 -4.38
N ASN A 84 -6.34 -1.48 -3.19
CA ASN A 84 -7.04 -0.68 -2.19
C ASN A 84 -6.09 -0.32 -1.05
N VAL A 85 -6.09 0.93 -0.62
CA VAL A 85 -5.42 1.32 0.63
C VAL A 85 -6.17 0.69 1.81
N VAL A 86 -5.46 -0.11 2.61
CA VAL A 86 -6.00 -0.83 3.77
C VAL A 86 -5.30 -0.37 5.06
N SER A 87 -5.83 -0.81 6.20
CA SER A 87 -5.18 -0.59 7.49
C SER A 87 -3.76 -1.17 7.52
N GLU A 88 -2.85 -0.51 8.24
CA GLU A 88 -1.46 -0.95 8.44
C GLU A 88 -1.35 -2.33 9.11
N ALA A 89 -2.36 -2.72 9.90
CA ALA A 89 -2.46 -4.03 10.52
C ALA A 89 -3.63 -4.81 9.91
N PRO A 90 -3.47 -5.39 8.70
CA PRO A 90 -4.54 -6.13 8.05
C PRO A 90 -4.87 -7.45 8.77
N PHE A 91 -4.01 -7.91 9.68
CA PHE A 91 -4.24 -9.07 10.56
C PHE A 91 -4.06 -8.66 12.03
N ASP A 92 -5.00 -9.07 12.89
CA ASP A 92 -5.08 -8.70 14.32
C ASP A 92 -4.80 -7.21 14.61
N PRO A 93 -5.64 -6.29 14.09
CA PRO A 93 -5.48 -4.86 14.34
C PRO A 93 -5.61 -4.48 15.83
N SER A 94 -6.18 -5.37 16.64
CA SER A 94 -6.34 -5.20 18.10
C SER A 94 -5.18 -5.73 18.93
N ASN A 95 -4.16 -6.30 18.30
CA ASN A 95 -2.98 -6.86 18.98
C ASN A 95 -3.31 -7.92 20.06
N LYS A 96 -4.43 -8.62 19.93
CA LYS A 96 -4.91 -9.56 20.96
C LYS A 96 -4.02 -10.79 21.08
N LEU A 97 -3.37 -11.22 19.99
CA LEU A 97 -2.54 -12.42 19.96
C LEU A 97 -1.15 -12.23 20.57
N LEU A 98 -0.66 -10.99 20.61
CA LEU A 98 0.65 -10.66 21.19
C LEU A 98 0.56 -10.22 22.67
N MET A 99 -0.66 -9.95 23.16
CA MET A 99 -0.92 -9.50 24.53
C MET A 99 -1.22 -10.63 25.52
N SER A 100 -1.28 -11.88 25.07
CA SER A 100 -1.43 -13.08 25.92
C SER A 100 -0.08 -13.64 26.33
#